data_AF-A0A9W7WUG7-F1
#
_entry.id   AF-A0A9W7WUG7-F1
#
_cell.length_a   1.000
_cell.length_b   1.000
_cell.length_c   1.000
_cell.angle_alpha   90.00
_cell.angle_beta   90.00
_cell.angle_gamma   90.00
#
_symmetry.space_group_name_H-M   'P 1'
#
loop_
_entity.id
_entity.type
_entity.pdbx_description
1 polymer ?
#
loop_
_entity_poly.entity_id
_entity_poly.type
_entity_poly.pdbx_seq_one_letter_code
_entity_poly.pdbx_strand_id
1 'polypeptide(L)'
;MRGEQFLKGVGSVSPANPLNPSHSPDTDYKGGQSQPVVNVMTGQAFITAQIHGYGIDIESLPPGSSLLFINANDETNEGIMHNANPAFIVHFQPEA
;
A
#
# COMPACT_ATOMS: atom_id res chain seq x y z
N MET A 1 -9.31 5.15 16.75
CA MET A 1 -9.27 3.67 16.86
C MET A 1 -7.85 3.24 16.56
N ARG A 2 -7.14 2.61 17.50
CA ARG A 2 -5.72 2.20 17.33
C ARG A 2 -5.67 0.93 16.47
N GLY A 3 -5.21 1.04 15.24
CA GLY A 3 -4.90 -0.09 14.36
C GLY A 3 -3.39 -0.32 14.32
N GLU A 4 -2.83 -0.93 15.38
CA GLU A 4 -1.46 -1.47 15.34
C GLU A 4 -1.56 -2.96 15.64
N GLN A 5 -1.80 -3.75 14.60
CA GLN A 5 -1.50 -5.18 14.62
C GLN A 5 -0.54 -5.46 13.47
N PHE A 6 0.75 -5.55 13.81
CA PHE A 6 1.82 -5.88 12.88
C PHE A 6 1.60 -7.29 12.32
N LEU A 7 1.27 -7.38 11.03
CA LEU A 7 1.34 -8.63 10.29
C LEU A 7 2.81 -9.07 10.24
N LYS A 8 3.16 -10.09 11.02
CA LYS A 8 4.48 -10.73 10.97
C LYS A 8 4.52 -11.65 9.74
N GLY A 9 4.91 -11.06 8.62
CA GLY A 9 5.06 -11.73 7.33
C GLY A 9 5.29 -10.66 6.27
N VAL A 10 6.47 -10.07 6.25
CA VAL A 10 6.79 -8.97 5.35
C VAL A 10 6.93 -9.56 3.94
N GLY A 11 6.05 -9.16 3.01
CA GLY A 11 6.28 -9.37 1.58
C GLY A 11 7.63 -8.78 1.17
N SER A 12 8.16 -9.18 0.02
CA SER A 12 9.44 -8.62 -0.42
C SER A 12 9.28 -7.13 -0.66
N VAL A 13 10.07 -6.33 0.05
CA VAL A 13 10.19 -4.90 -0.20
C VAL A 13 11.15 -4.75 -1.37
N SER A 14 10.70 -4.16 -2.46
CA SER A 14 11.55 -3.89 -3.61
C SER A 14 12.02 -2.44 -3.57
N PRO A 15 13.34 -2.15 -3.64
CA PRO A 15 13.76 -0.84 -4.09
C PRO A 15 13.22 -0.64 -5.51
N ALA A 16 12.89 0.61 -5.83
CA ALA A 16 12.68 1.10 -7.19
C ALA A 16 13.58 0.36 -8.19
N ASN A 17 13.02 -0.62 -8.93
CA ASN A 17 13.77 -1.47 -9.84
C ASN A 17 13.67 -0.86 -11.25
N PRO A 18 14.74 -0.27 -11.80
CA PRO A 18 14.69 0.37 -13.12
C PRO A 18 14.47 -0.61 -14.29
N LEU A 19 14.36 -1.91 -14.02
CA LEU A 19 14.22 -2.96 -15.04
C LEU A 19 12.90 -3.74 -14.96
N ASN A 20 11.94 -3.35 -14.11
CA ASN A 20 10.57 -3.87 -14.21
C ASN A 20 9.69 -2.92 -15.06
N PRO A 21 9.40 -3.23 -16.33
CA PRO A 21 8.61 -2.34 -17.18
C PRO A 21 7.15 -2.17 -16.75
N SER A 22 6.67 -2.94 -15.75
CA SER A 22 5.33 -2.79 -15.19
C SER A 22 5.27 -1.94 -13.91
N HIS A 23 6.40 -1.56 -13.31
CA HIS A 23 6.48 -0.71 -12.13
C HIS A 23 7.67 0.23 -12.29
N SER A 24 7.41 1.49 -12.65
CA SER A 24 8.47 2.47 -12.86
C SER A 24 9.13 2.82 -11.51
N PRO A 25 10.47 2.86 -11.41
CA PRO A 25 11.16 3.27 -10.18
C PRO A 25 10.75 4.67 -9.66
N ASP A 26 10.20 5.51 -10.53
CA ASP A 26 9.78 6.87 -10.21
C ASP A 26 8.38 6.95 -9.55
N THR A 27 7.56 5.88 -9.57
CA THR A 27 6.19 5.90 -9.00
C THR A 27 6.13 5.60 -7.50
N ASP A 28 7.18 4.98 -6.95
CA ASP A 28 7.23 4.62 -5.53
C ASP A 28 7.63 5.79 -4.63
N TYR A 29 8.22 6.86 -5.19
CA TYR A 29 8.49 8.07 -4.42
C TYR A 29 7.23 8.94 -4.30
N LYS A 30 6.57 8.84 -3.16
CA LYS A 30 5.32 9.57 -2.89
C LYS A 30 5.57 10.60 -1.81
N GLY A 31 5.69 11.85 -2.22
CA GLY A 31 5.80 13.00 -1.31
C GLY A 31 4.62 13.96 -1.50
N GLY A 32 3.78 14.11 -0.48
CA GLY A 32 2.73 15.13 -0.49
C GLY A 32 1.52 14.79 0.36
N GLN A 33 0.66 15.80 0.56
CA GLN A 33 -0.56 15.74 1.38
C GLN A 33 -1.82 15.44 0.54
N SER A 34 -1.64 15.04 -0.72
CA SER A 34 -2.73 14.98 -1.71
C SER A 34 -2.70 13.73 -2.59
N GLN A 35 -2.30 12.60 -2.01
CA GLN A 35 -2.24 11.33 -2.74
C GLN A 35 -3.61 10.61 -2.69
N PRO A 36 -4.24 10.32 -3.84
CA PRO A 36 -5.52 9.64 -3.91
C PRO A 36 -5.34 8.13 -3.69
N VAL A 37 -6.06 7.59 -2.72
CA VAL A 37 -6.04 6.16 -2.39
C VAL A 37 -7.45 5.62 -2.44
N VAL A 38 -7.64 4.46 -3.06
CA VAL A 38 -8.94 3.80 -3.22
C VAL A 38 -8.98 2.53 -2.38
N ASN A 39 -10.03 2.38 -1.59
CA ASN A 39 -10.36 1.12 -0.94
C ASN A 39 -10.93 0.16 -1.99
N VAL A 40 -10.22 -0.94 -2.27
CA VAL A 40 -10.62 -1.87 -3.34
C VAL A 40 -11.89 -2.66 -3.02
N MET A 41 -12.25 -2.77 -1.74
CA MET A 41 -13.44 -3.50 -1.29
C MET A 41 -14.71 -2.68 -1.43
N THR A 42 -14.62 -1.35 -1.22
CA THR A 42 -15.79 -0.46 -1.20
C THR A 42 -15.86 0.50 -2.38
N GLY A 43 -14.76 0.69 -3.11
CA GLY A 43 -14.62 1.71 -4.15
C GLY A 43 -14.52 3.14 -3.61
N GLN A 44 -14.44 3.33 -2.29
CA GLN A 44 -14.31 4.66 -1.69
C GLN A 44 -12.89 5.21 -1.92
N ALA A 45 -12.81 6.48 -2.31
CA ALA A 45 -11.56 7.21 -2.47
C ALA A 45 -11.28 8.14 -1.29
N PHE A 46 -10.01 8.27 -0.94
CA PHE A 46 -9.50 9.11 0.14
C PHE A 46 -8.33 9.95 -0.38
N ILE A 47 -8.20 11.17 0.12
CA ILE A 47 -6.99 11.98 -0.06
C ILE A 47 -6.12 11.77 1.16
N THR A 48 -4.86 11.42 0.95
CA THR A 48 -3.96 10.99 2.01
C THR A 48 -2.61 11.70 1.95
N ALA A 49 -1.97 11.78 3.12
CA ALA A 49 -0.59 12.21 3.26
C ALA A 49 0.37 11.02 3.14
N GLN A 50 1.35 11.12 2.25
CA GLN A 50 2.33 10.08 2.00
C GLN A 50 3.72 10.68 1.83
N ILE A 51 4.71 10.01 2.44
CA ILE A 51 6.14 10.34 2.39
C ILE A 51 6.96 9.04 2.47
N HIS A 52 6.76 8.15 1.52
CA HIS A 52 7.51 6.89 1.43
C HIS A 52 8.13 6.73 0.03
N GLY A 53 9.17 5.90 -0.07
CA GLY A 53 9.97 5.70 -1.28
C GLY A 53 10.11 4.23 -1.67
N TYR A 54 9.29 3.35 -1.08
CA TYR A 54 9.32 1.91 -1.28
C TYR A 54 7.89 1.36 -1.26
N GLY A 55 7.51 0.62 -2.30
CA GLY A 55 6.28 -0.16 -2.34
C GLY A 55 6.44 -1.59 -1.82
N ILE A 56 5.31 -2.23 -1.51
CA ILE A 56 5.22 -3.68 -1.34
C ILE A 56 4.64 -4.28 -2.62
N ASP A 57 5.37 -5.22 -3.24
CA ASP A 57 4.88 -5.96 -4.40
C ASP A 57 3.70 -6.86 -4.00
N ILE A 58 2.57 -6.66 -4.67
CA ILE A 58 1.30 -7.38 -4.43
C ILE A 58 1.45 -8.87 -4.74
N GLU A 59 2.24 -9.23 -5.74
CA GLU A 59 2.48 -10.63 -6.13
C GLU A 59 3.36 -11.36 -5.10
N SER A 60 4.05 -10.62 -4.24
CA SER A 60 4.91 -11.15 -3.18
C SER A 60 4.19 -11.35 -1.83
N LEU A 61 2.88 -11.08 -1.76
CA LEU A 61 2.14 -11.18 -0.52
C LEU A 61 2.07 -12.62 0.00
N PRO A 62 2.23 -12.83 1.31
CA PRO A 62 2.08 -14.15 1.89
C PRO A 62 0.64 -14.66 1.73
N PRO A 63 0.43 -15.99 1.63
CA PRO A 63 -0.91 -16.56 1.59
C PRO A 63 -1.76 -16.09 2.78
N GLY A 64 -3.01 -15.71 2.52
CA GLY A 64 -3.92 -15.20 3.54
C GLY A 64 -3.90 -13.68 3.73
N SER A 65 -3.11 -12.95 2.93
CA SER A 65 -3.16 -11.50 2.83
C SER A 65 -3.77 -11.07 1.49
N SER A 66 -4.46 -9.92 1.48
CA SER A 66 -5.03 -9.32 0.27
C SER A 66 -4.78 -7.81 0.23
N LEU A 67 -4.72 -7.26 -0.98
CA LEU A 67 -4.74 -5.82 -1.21
C LEU A 67 -6.00 -5.19 -0.59
N LEU A 68 -5.84 -4.07 0.12
CA LEU A 68 -6.93 -3.30 0.71
C LEU A 68 -7.02 -1.89 0.10
N PHE A 69 -5.87 -1.26 -0.12
CA PHE A 69 -5.79 0.09 -0.65
C PHE A 69 -4.82 0.17 -1.82
N ILE A 70 -5.22 0.89 -2.86
CA ILE A 70 -4.41 1.12 -4.06
C ILE A 70 -4.30 2.62 -4.32
N ASN A 71 -3.12 3.07 -4.72
CA ASN A 71 -2.93 4.44 -5.18
C ASN A 71 -3.59 4.61 -6.55
N ALA A 72 -4.45 5.61 -6.71
CA ALA A 72 -5.16 5.82 -7.97
C ALA A 72 -4.28 6.43 -9.07
N ASN A 73 -3.12 7.01 -8.73
CA ASN A 73 -2.24 7.65 -9.70
C ASN A 73 -1.37 6.64 -10.44
N ASP A 74 -0.91 5.59 -9.76
CA ASP A 74 0.13 4.68 -10.27
C ASP A 74 -0.04 3.22 -9.84
N GLU A 75 -1.19 2.88 -9.27
CA GLU A 75 -1.60 1.50 -8.96
C GLU A 75 -0.74 0.79 -7.91
N THR A 76 0.13 1.51 -7.19
CA THR A 76 0.93 0.91 -6.11
C THR A 76 0.07 0.52 -4.91
N ASN A 77 0.50 -0.51 -4.18
CA ASN A 77 -0.11 -0.93 -2.93
C ASN A 77 0.04 0.11 -1.81
N GLU A 78 -1.08 0.51 -1.20
CA GLU A 78 -1.14 1.47 -0.10
C GLU A 78 -1.75 0.88 1.19
N GLY A 79 -2.03 -0.42 1.19
CA GLY A 79 -2.55 -1.10 2.38
C GLY A 79 -2.96 -2.54 2.10
N ILE A 80 -2.77 -3.39 3.11
CA ILE A 80 -2.97 -4.84 3.06
C ILE A 80 -3.86 -5.24 4.23
N MET A 81 -4.75 -6.21 4.01
CA MET A 81 -5.55 -6.83 5.06
C MET A 81 -5.30 -8.34 5.15
N HIS A 82 -5.50 -8.91 6.34
CA HIS A 82 -5.54 -10.35 6.52
C HIS A 82 -6.94 -10.89 6.23
N ASN A 83 -7.03 -12.00 5.52
CA ASN A 83 -8.29 -12.54 5.02
C ASN A 83 -9.18 -13.12 6.13
N ALA A 84 -8.56 -13.65 7.20
CA ALA A 84 -9.27 -14.33 8.28
C ALA A 84 -9.28 -13.58 9.62
N ASN A 85 -8.45 -12.54 9.77
CA ASN A 85 -8.25 -11.84 11.04
C ASN A 85 -8.61 -10.36 10.84
N PRO A 86 -9.18 -9.67 11.83
CA PRO A 86 -9.48 -8.24 11.74
C PRO A 86 -8.21 -7.40 11.92
N ALA A 87 -7.24 -7.59 11.02
CA ALA A 87 -5.95 -6.93 11.00
C ALA A 87 -5.66 -6.39 9.60
N PHE A 88 -5.24 -5.13 9.54
CA PHE A 88 -4.82 -4.47 8.31
C PHE A 88 -3.73 -3.45 8.62
N ILE A 89 -2.98 -3.07 7.59
CA ILE A 89 -1.97 -2.01 7.62
C ILE A 89 -2.21 -1.06 6.44
N VAL A 90 -1.74 0.17 6.59
CA VAL A 90 -1.78 1.21 5.55
C VAL A 90 -0.39 1.82 5.40
N HIS A 91 -0.06 2.29 4.19
CA HIS A 91 1.19 2.99 3.89
C HIS A 91 1.10 4.51 4.03
N PHE A 92 -0.11 5.04 4.10
CA PHE A 92 -0.37 6.46 4.33
C PHE A 92 -0.61 6.75 5.81
N GLN A 93 -0.45 8.01 6.20
CA GLN A 93 -0.66 8.47 7.57
C GLN A 93 -2.17 8.73 7.80
N PRO A 94 -2.90 7.87 8.56
CA PRO A 94 -4.36 7.91 8.60
C PRO A 94 -4.94 8.96 9.55
N GLU A 95 -4.13 9.62 10.38
CA GLU A 95 -4.56 10.71 11.26
C GLU A 95 -4.45 12.12 10.64
N ALA A 96 -3.99 12.19 9.39
CA ALA A 96 -3.96 13.43 8.61
C ALA A 96 -5.35 13.81 8.07
#